data_AF-A0A482W507-F1
#
_entry.id   AF-A0A482W507-F1
#
_cell.length_a   1.000
_cell.length_b   1.000
_cell.length_c   1.000
_cell.angle_alpha   90.00
_cell.angle_beta   90.00
_cell.angle_gamma   90.00
#
_symmetry.space_group_name_H-M   'P 1'
#
loop_
_entity.id
_entity.type
_entity.pdbx_description
1 polymer ?
#
loop_
_entity_poly.entity_id
_entity_poly.type
_entity_poly.pdbx_seq_one_letter_code
_entity_poly.pdbx_strand_id
1 'polypeptide(L)'
;MDDLVDSTGTKVSELINFSHLLSFLQVNNVFNINGKILDFLFLRDCSTEVFRDVSLLVQEDLHPPSLFLSLTLSGYRFNNFPSSCKFKTYNFKRANFPKLYVDLLLVDWSFLEYFIDVQAACEIFYSKLYSIIDMHTHLFCVGSKNKSTFPTWFLDELRNSIKLKYRCYHS
;
A
#
# COMPACT_ATOMS: atom_id res chain seq x y z
N MET A 1 -45.92 16.52 19.37
CA MET A 1 -44.85 17.49 19.69
C MET A 1 -43.60 16.72 19.33
N ASP A 2 -43.19 16.95 18.10
CA ASP A 2 -42.62 15.93 17.23
C ASP A 2 -41.10 15.96 17.36
N ASP A 3 -40.55 14.96 18.06
CA ASP A 3 -39.14 14.69 18.05
C ASP A 3 -38.80 13.96 16.74
N LEU A 4 -38.25 14.73 15.81
CA LEU A 4 -37.56 14.27 14.61
C LEU A 4 -36.41 13.34 15.02
N VAL A 5 -36.69 12.03 15.03
CA VAL A 5 -35.69 10.98 14.90
C VAL A 5 -35.10 11.13 13.50
N ASP A 6 -34.07 11.97 13.38
CA ASP A 6 -33.31 12.10 12.14
C ASP A 6 -32.53 10.81 11.92
N SER A 7 -33.04 9.98 11.00
CA SER A 7 -32.45 8.74 10.55
C SER A 7 -31.22 9.01 9.67
N THR A 8 -30.19 9.68 10.20
CA THR A 8 -28.91 9.78 9.50
C THR A 8 -28.31 8.38 9.46
N GLY A 9 -28.37 7.75 8.28
CA GLY A 9 -28.09 6.32 8.10
C GLY A 9 -26.76 5.87 8.70
N THR A 10 -26.75 4.66 9.25
CA THR A 10 -25.62 4.01 9.95
C THR A 10 -24.25 4.19 9.27
N LYS A 11 -24.23 4.23 7.93
CA LYS A 11 -23.00 4.45 7.13
C LYS A 11 -22.40 5.85 7.28
N VAL A 12 -23.23 6.88 7.46
CA VAL A 12 -22.77 8.27 7.65
C VAL A 12 -22.11 8.40 9.01
N SER A 13 -22.72 7.82 10.05
CA SER A 13 -22.10 7.77 11.38
C SER A 13 -20.79 6.97 11.38
N GLU A 14 -20.69 5.88 10.62
CA GLU A 14 -19.44 5.11 10.47
C GLU A 14 -18.35 5.94 9.80
N LEU A 15 -18.67 6.68 8.73
CA LEU A 15 -17.74 7.58 8.04
C LEU A 15 -17.25 8.72 8.94
N ILE A 16 -18.13 9.31 9.74
CA ILE A 16 -17.77 10.33 10.73
C ILE A 16 -16.87 9.73 11.81
N ASN A 17 -17.22 8.56 12.34
CA ASN A 17 -16.38 7.89 13.34
C ASN A 17 -14.99 7.56 12.77
N PHE A 18 -14.92 7.10 11.53
CA PHE A 18 -13.67 6.82 10.83
C PHE A 18 -12.83 8.09 10.61
N SER A 19 -13.44 9.19 10.19
CA SER A 19 -12.73 10.46 10.00
C SER A 19 -12.19 10.99 11.32
N HIS A 20 -12.96 10.90 12.41
CA HIS A 20 -12.52 11.30 13.75
C HIS A 20 -11.37 10.44 14.26
N LEU A 21 -11.46 9.10 14.12
CA LEU A 21 -10.42 8.16 14.55
C LEU A 21 -9.08 8.44 13.86
N LEU A 22 -9.11 8.83 12.59
CA LEU A 22 -7.92 9.12 11.80
C LEU A 22 -7.60 10.61 11.71
N SER A 23 -8.30 11.47 12.46
CA SER A 23 -8.13 12.92 12.43
C SER A 23 -8.17 13.51 11.00
N PHE A 24 -9.01 12.94 10.14
CA PHE A 24 -9.24 13.46 8.80
C PHE A 24 -10.32 14.53 8.81
N LEU A 25 -10.09 15.59 8.04
CA LEU A 25 -11.03 16.67 7.80
C LEU A 25 -11.54 16.60 6.36
N GLN A 26 -12.85 16.77 6.18
CA GLN A 26 -13.42 16.96 4.85
C GLN A 26 -13.09 18.38 4.37
N VAL A 27 -12.38 18.49 3.24
CA VAL A 27 -11.90 19.78 2.72
C VAL A 27 -12.75 20.29 1.55
N ASN A 28 -13.42 19.40 0.82
CA ASN A 28 -14.30 19.83 -0.27
C ASN A 28 -15.58 20.46 0.27
N ASN A 29 -15.80 21.73 -0.07
CA ASN A 29 -17.00 22.52 0.23
C ASN A 29 -17.75 22.96 -1.04
N VAL A 30 -17.42 22.39 -2.21
CA VAL A 30 -18.10 22.73 -3.48
C VAL A 30 -19.39 21.94 -3.59
N PHE A 31 -20.50 22.66 -3.61
CA PHE A 31 -21.83 22.08 -3.79
C PHE A 31 -22.18 21.92 -5.27
N ASN A 32 -22.95 20.88 -5.56
CA ASN A 32 -23.62 20.72 -6.85
C ASN A 32 -24.85 21.63 -6.97
N ILE A 33 -25.52 21.54 -8.13
CA ILE A 33 -26.77 22.27 -8.43
C ILE A 33 -27.90 22.02 -7.43
N ASN A 34 -27.86 20.90 -6.69
CA ASN A 34 -28.87 20.50 -5.71
C ASN A 34 -28.45 20.85 -4.27
N GLY A 35 -27.38 21.64 -4.08
CA GLY A 35 -26.88 22.01 -2.76
C GLY A 35 -26.25 20.85 -1.99
N LYS A 36 -25.84 19.77 -2.67
CA LYS A 36 -25.21 18.59 -2.06
C LYS A 36 -23.74 18.47 -2.48
N ILE A 37 -22.93 17.91 -1.59
CA ILE A 37 -21.55 17.53 -1.89
C ILE A 37 -21.56 16.06 -2.33
N LEU A 38 -21.03 15.78 -3.52
CA LEU A 38 -20.92 14.42 -4.06
C LEU A 38 -19.52 13.84 -3.86
N ASP A 39 -18.50 14.66 -4.04
CA ASP A 39 -17.11 14.25 -3.94
C ASP A 39 -16.55 14.53 -2.54
N PHE A 40 -16.21 13.47 -1.82
CA PHE A 40 -15.63 13.59 -0.49
C PHE A 40 -14.10 13.58 -0.58
N LEU A 41 -13.48 14.66 -0.11
CA LEU A 41 -12.03 14.78 0.01
C LEU A 41 -11.65 14.87 1.48
N PHE A 42 -11.02 13.81 2.00
CA PHE A 42 -10.57 13.70 3.40
C PHE A 42 -9.06 13.83 3.48
N LEU A 43 -8.57 14.78 4.29
CA LEU A 43 -7.14 15.09 4.44
C LEU A 43 -6.79 15.33 5.91
N ARG A 44 -5.57 14.95 6.32
CA ARG A 44 -5.07 15.13 7.70
C ARG A 44 -4.21 16.40 7.83
N ASP A 45 -3.11 16.45 7.08
CA ASP A 45 -2.02 17.41 7.29
C ASP A 45 -1.58 18.08 5.98
N CYS A 46 -2.52 18.53 5.16
CA CYS A 46 -2.21 19.18 3.89
C CYS A 46 -2.97 20.49 3.74
N SER A 47 -2.23 21.60 3.62
CA SER A 47 -2.81 22.86 3.16
C SER A 47 -3.30 22.65 1.73
N THR A 48 -4.62 22.69 1.58
CA THR A 48 -5.29 22.29 0.35
C THR A 48 -6.36 23.31 0.03
N GLU A 49 -6.38 23.73 -1.22
CA GLU A 49 -7.43 24.58 -1.75
C GLU A 49 -8.25 23.80 -2.77
N VAL A 50 -9.57 23.80 -2.59
CA VAL A 50 -10.53 23.11 -3.46
C VAL A 50 -11.48 24.16 -4.03
N PHE A 51 -11.54 24.27 -5.35
CA PHE A 51 -12.45 25.18 -6.04
C PHE A 51 -13.12 24.48 -7.20
N ARG A 52 -14.23 25.05 -7.69
CA ARG A 52 -14.82 24.62 -8.96
C ARG A 52 -13.87 25.00 -10.09
N ASP A 53 -13.59 24.06 -10.98
CA ASP A 53 -12.77 24.32 -12.14
C ASP A 53 -13.50 25.27 -13.11
N VAL A 54 -12.76 26.27 -13.59
CA VAL A 54 -13.26 27.31 -14.51
C VAL A 54 -12.76 27.09 -15.94
N SER A 55 -11.85 26.15 -16.16
CA SER A 55 -11.20 25.89 -17.45
C SER A 55 -11.55 24.50 -17.99
N LEU A 56 -12.84 24.26 -18.19
CA LEU A 56 -13.31 22.96 -18.65
C LEU A 56 -12.99 22.74 -20.14
N LEU A 57 -12.34 21.62 -20.45
CA LEU A 57 -12.06 21.21 -21.84
C LEU A 57 -13.32 20.69 -22.56
N VAL A 58 -14.33 20.31 -21.79
CA VAL A 58 -15.62 19.75 -22.25
C VAL A 58 -16.74 20.38 -21.42
N GLN A 59 -17.96 20.38 -21.94
CA GLN A 59 -19.12 20.82 -21.19
C GLN A 59 -19.26 20.05 -19.86
N GLU A 60 -19.51 20.80 -18.76
CA GLU A 60 -19.68 20.24 -17.42
C GLU A 60 -20.90 19.32 -17.34
N ASP A 61 -20.78 18.24 -16.56
CA ASP A 61 -21.94 17.42 -16.19
C ASP A 61 -22.86 18.20 -15.25
N LEU A 62 -24.16 17.91 -15.30
CA LEU A 62 -25.19 18.63 -14.55
C LEU A 62 -25.07 18.36 -13.04
N HIS A 63 -24.54 17.20 -12.65
CA HIS A 63 -24.62 16.71 -11.28
C HIS A 63 -23.31 16.82 -10.47
N PRO A 64 -22.15 16.31 -10.91
CA PRO A 64 -20.88 16.58 -10.25
C PRO A 64 -20.21 17.84 -10.84
N PRO A 65 -19.91 18.87 -10.02
CA PRO A 65 -19.07 19.96 -10.47
C PRO A 65 -17.64 19.47 -10.66
N SER A 66 -16.95 19.96 -11.69
CA SER A 66 -15.53 19.69 -11.87
C SER A 66 -14.73 20.43 -10.80
N LEU A 67 -13.83 19.72 -10.12
CA LEU A 67 -13.05 20.27 -9.01
C LEU A 67 -11.59 20.45 -9.41
N PHE A 68 -11.05 21.64 -9.13
CA PHE A 68 -9.62 21.89 -9.14
C PHE A 68 -9.07 21.78 -7.72
N LEU A 69 -8.00 21.01 -7.57
CA LEU A 69 -7.36 20.72 -6.29
C LEU A 69 -5.90 21.16 -6.34
N SER A 70 -5.52 22.08 -5.45
CA SER A 70 -4.12 22.43 -5.22
C SER A 70 -3.64 21.83 -3.90
N LEU A 71 -2.72 20.87 -3.98
CA LEU A 71 -2.12 20.20 -2.83
C LEU A 71 -0.69 20.67 -2.64
N THR A 72 -0.37 21.24 -1.47
CA THR A 72 1.01 21.49 -1.09
C THR A 72 1.50 20.34 -0.20
N LEU A 73 2.32 19.46 -0.78
CA LEU A 73 2.90 18.32 -0.05
C LEU A 73 4.19 18.76 0.65
N SER A 74 4.09 19.21 1.91
CA SER A 74 5.27 19.47 2.73
C SER A 74 5.84 18.16 3.29
N GLY A 75 7.12 17.87 3.05
CA GLY A 75 7.79 16.70 3.61
C GLY A 75 7.85 15.47 2.70
N TYR A 76 7.76 15.66 1.38
CA TYR A 76 8.09 14.61 0.41
C TYR A 76 9.57 14.23 0.57
N ARG A 77 9.87 13.27 1.45
CA ARG A 77 11.10 12.51 1.34
C ARG A 77 11.04 11.90 -0.05
N PHE A 78 12.01 12.21 -0.91
CA PHE A 78 12.18 11.45 -2.15
C PHE A 78 11.99 10.00 -1.78
N ASN A 79 10.96 9.39 -2.36
CA ASN A 79 10.76 7.98 -2.28
C ASN A 79 11.95 7.43 -3.06
N ASN A 80 13.09 7.28 -2.38
CA ASN A 80 14.09 6.31 -2.75
C ASN A 80 13.32 5.00 -2.61
N PHE A 81 12.53 4.65 -3.63
CA PHE A 81 12.08 3.28 -3.83
C PHE A 81 13.32 2.48 -3.53
N PRO A 82 13.35 1.70 -2.44
CA PRO A 82 14.59 1.11 -2.00
C PRO A 82 15.05 0.29 -3.18
N SER A 83 16.13 0.75 -3.84
CA SER A 83 16.77 -0.01 -4.90
C SER A 83 17.00 -1.35 -4.25
N SER A 84 16.31 -2.37 -4.74
CA SER A 84 15.85 -3.54 -3.99
C SER A 84 16.97 -4.51 -3.65
N CYS A 85 18.15 -4.01 -3.32
CA CYS A 85 19.44 -4.66 -3.25
C CYS A 85 19.87 -4.96 -1.80
N LYS A 86 18.99 -4.73 -0.82
CA LYS A 86 19.32 -4.93 0.61
C LYS A 86 18.42 -5.95 1.32
N PHE A 87 17.36 -6.42 0.69
CA PHE A 87 16.48 -7.41 1.31
C PHE A 87 17.02 -8.82 1.04
N LYS A 88 17.56 -9.44 2.08
CA LYS A 88 17.85 -10.87 2.09
C LYS A 88 16.51 -11.60 2.19
N THR A 89 16.28 -12.54 1.29
CA THR A 89 15.12 -13.42 1.35
C THR A 89 15.58 -14.88 1.21
N TYR A 90 14.75 -15.81 1.67
CA TYR A 90 15.04 -17.24 1.61
C TYR A 90 14.90 -17.79 0.20
N ASN A 91 15.92 -18.48 -0.29
CA ASN A 91 15.85 -19.18 -1.57
C ASN A 91 15.18 -20.54 -1.42
N PHE A 92 13.87 -20.56 -1.20
CA PHE A 92 13.13 -21.81 -1.07
C PHE A 92 13.23 -22.71 -2.32
N LYS A 93 13.48 -22.14 -3.50
CA LYS A 93 13.74 -22.94 -4.72
C LYS A 93 14.97 -23.85 -4.60
N ARG A 94 15.93 -23.51 -3.73
CA ARG A 94 17.17 -24.28 -3.50
C ARG A 94 17.26 -24.85 -2.09
N ALA A 95 16.18 -24.84 -1.32
CA ALA A 95 16.18 -25.36 0.03
C ALA A 95 16.30 -26.89 0.05
N ASN A 96 16.94 -27.44 1.08
CA ASN A 96 16.98 -28.88 1.32
C ASN A 96 15.72 -29.32 2.07
N PHE A 97 14.62 -29.44 1.34
CA PHE A 97 13.31 -29.80 1.92
C PHE A 97 13.30 -31.12 2.71
N PRO A 98 13.92 -32.23 2.25
CA PRO A 98 13.93 -33.47 3.02
C PRO A 98 14.52 -33.30 4.43
N LYS A 99 15.65 -32.59 4.55
CA LYS A 99 16.26 -32.33 5.86
C LYS A 99 15.48 -31.31 6.69
N LEU A 100 14.94 -30.27 6.04
CA LEU A 100 14.06 -29.30 6.69
C LEU A 100 12.85 -29.96 7.34
N TYR A 101 12.20 -30.90 6.66
CA TYR A 101 11.04 -31.61 7.22
C TYR A 101 11.42 -32.57 8.34
N VAL A 102 12.56 -33.27 8.22
CA VAL A 102 13.07 -34.13 9.29
C VAL A 102 13.33 -33.29 10.55
N ASP A 103 14.01 -32.16 10.42
CA ASP A 103 14.35 -31.32 11.57
C ASP A 103 13.10 -30.66 12.19
N LEU A 104 12.11 -30.25 11.38
CA LEU A 104 10.83 -29.79 11.89
C LEU A 104 10.06 -30.86 12.67
N LEU A 105 10.15 -32.13 12.23
CA LEU A 105 9.50 -33.26 12.89
C LEU A 105 10.19 -33.63 14.21
N LEU A 106 11.51 -33.47 14.28
CA LEU A 106 12.32 -33.81 15.46
C LEU A 106 12.29 -32.72 16.54
N VAL A 107 11.74 -31.54 16.25
CA VAL A 107 11.60 -30.48 17.25
C VAL A 107 10.49 -30.86 18.22
N ASP A 108 10.85 -30.94 19.50
CA ASP A 108 9.89 -30.97 20.58
C ASP A 108 9.28 -29.58 20.75
N TRP A 109 7.95 -29.48 20.60
CA TRP A 109 7.19 -28.23 20.74
C TRP A 109 6.58 -28.05 22.13
N SER A 110 6.73 -29.02 23.03
CA SER A 110 6.22 -28.96 24.40
C SER A 110 6.74 -27.75 25.18
N PHE A 111 7.88 -27.18 24.78
CA PHE A 111 8.43 -25.99 25.42
C PHE A 111 7.49 -24.77 25.35
N LEU A 112 6.56 -24.74 24.39
CA LEU A 112 5.58 -23.66 24.25
C LEU A 112 4.55 -23.67 25.37
N GLU A 113 4.30 -24.81 26.00
CA GLU A 113 3.32 -24.96 27.09
C GLU A 113 3.77 -24.28 28.39
N TYR A 114 5.06 -23.97 28.53
CA TYR A 114 5.61 -23.29 29.70
C TYR A 114 5.43 -21.76 29.67
N PHE A 115 4.96 -21.20 28.54
CA PHE A 115 4.75 -19.76 28.41
C PHE A 115 3.33 -19.37 28.81
N ILE A 116 3.23 -18.46 29.77
CA ILE A 116 1.94 -17.84 30.18
C ILE A 116 1.59 -16.69 29.23
N ASP A 117 2.60 -15.96 28.75
CA ASP A 117 2.44 -14.86 27.80
C ASP A 117 2.50 -15.38 26.35
N VAL A 118 1.44 -15.06 25.59
CA VAL A 118 1.31 -15.45 24.19
C VAL A 118 2.36 -14.77 23.32
N GLN A 119 2.70 -13.52 23.61
CA GLN A 119 3.68 -12.78 22.81
C GLN A 119 5.07 -13.42 22.92
N ALA A 120 5.51 -13.70 24.15
CA ALA A 120 6.75 -14.44 24.40
C ALA A 120 6.75 -15.84 23.75
N ALA A 121 5.63 -16.57 23.82
CA ALA A 121 5.50 -17.88 23.18
C ALA A 121 5.68 -17.79 21.65
N CYS A 122 5.03 -16.80 21.01
CA CYS A 122 5.16 -16.55 19.57
C CYS A 122 6.59 -16.18 19.17
N GLU A 123 7.26 -15.32 19.94
CA GLU A 123 8.64 -14.92 19.67
C GLU A 123 9.59 -16.12 19.69
N ILE A 124 9.48 -16.99 20.70
CA ILE A 124 10.33 -18.19 20.79
C ILE A 124 9.96 -19.19 19.69
N PHE A 125 8.67 -19.39 19.39
CA PHE A 125 8.23 -20.23 18.28
C PHE A 125 8.87 -19.81 16.96
N TYR A 126 8.74 -18.53 16.59
CA TYR A 126 9.30 -18.02 15.34
C TYR A 126 10.83 -18.05 15.35
N SER A 127 11.48 -17.78 16.49
CA SER A 127 12.93 -17.90 16.60
C SER A 127 13.41 -19.33 16.27
N LYS A 128 12.71 -20.35 16.78
CA LYS A 128 13.05 -21.75 16.56
C LYS A 128 12.76 -22.16 15.11
N LEU A 129 11.60 -21.79 14.59
CA LEU A 129 11.20 -22.07 13.22
C LEU A 129 12.19 -21.45 12.22
N TYR A 130 12.55 -20.18 12.39
CA TYR A 130 13.50 -19.52 11.50
C TYR A 130 14.90 -20.10 11.62
N SER A 131 15.34 -20.54 12.81
CA SER A 131 16.65 -21.21 12.95
C SER A 131 16.75 -22.49 12.10
N ILE A 132 15.66 -23.25 11.98
CA ILE A 132 15.60 -24.46 11.16
C ILE A 132 15.60 -24.09 9.67
N ILE A 133 14.83 -23.07 9.29
CA ILE A 133 14.78 -22.57 7.92
C ILE A 133 16.15 -22.05 7.48
N ASP A 134 16.85 -21.29 8.33
CA ASP A 134 18.20 -20.77 8.10
C ASP A 134 19.23 -21.88 7.87
N MET A 135 19.12 -23.00 8.61
CA MET A 135 20.02 -24.15 8.44
C MET A 135 19.86 -24.84 7.07
N HIS A 136 18.64 -24.87 6.54
CA HIS A 136 18.32 -25.64 5.32
C HIS A 136 18.07 -24.78 4.07
N THR A 137 18.07 -23.47 4.21
CA THR A 137 17.78 -22.53 3.12
C THR A 137 18.83 -21.43 3.06
N HIS A 138 19.41 -21.25 1.88
CA HIS A 138 20.33 -20.13 1.67
C HIS A 138 19.57 -18.82 1.53
N LEU A 139 20.01 -17.80 2.26
CA LEU A 139 19.61 -16.42 2.01
C LEU A 139 20.19 -15.95 0.66
N PHE A 140 19.38 -15.27 -0.13
CA PHE A 140 19.84 -14.55 -1.31
C PHE A 140 19.36 -13.11 -1.28
N CYS A 141 20.21 -12.22 -1.77
CA CYS A 141 19.81 -10.84 -2.00
C CYS A 141 18.92 -10.80 -3.26
N VAL A 142 17.66 -10.44 -3.08
CA VAL A 142 16.90 -9.87 -4.19
C VAL A 142 17.65 -8.59 -4.58
N GLY A 143 17.81 -8.31 -5.87
CA GLY A 143 18.34 -7.01 -6.34
C GLY A 143 19.71 -6.97 -7.00
N SER A 144 20.53 -8.04 -6.99
CA SER A 144 21.85 -7.98 -7.65
C SER A 144 21.93 -8.67 -9.02
N LYS A 145 21.01 -9.56 -9.38
CA LYS A 145 21.22 -10.41 -10.58
C LYS A 145 20.41 -10.09 -11.82
N ASN A 146 19.49 -9.13 -11.78
CA ASN A 146 18.85 -8.61 -12.98
C ASN A 146 18.38 -7.19 -12.70
N LYS A 147 19.31 -6.22 -12.78
CA LYS A 147 18.93 -4.83 -12.96
C LYS A 147 18.39 -4.68 -14.38
N SER A 148 17.18 -5.20 -14.63
CA SER A 148 16.42 -4.73 -15.76
C SER A 148 16.25 -3.23 -15.54
N THR A 149 16.69 -2.43 -16.51
CA THR A 149 16.42 -0.98 -16.53
C THR A 149 14.92 -0.68 -16.59
N PHE A 150 14.11 -1.71 -16.82
CA PHE A 150 12.66 -1.66 -16.90
C PHE A 150 12.03 -2.32 -15.67
N PRO A 151 10.96 -1.73 -15.10
CA PRO A 151 10.19 -2.34 -14.02
C PRO A 151 9.72 -3.77 -14.32
N THR A 152 9.41 -4.55 -13.29
CA THR A 152 8.99 -5.97 -13.44
C THR A 152 7.64 -6.14 -14.13
N TRP A 153 6.76 -5.14 -14.06
CA TRP A 153 5.48 -5.09 -14.78
C TRP A 153 5.62 -4.61 -16.23
N PHE A 154 6.84 -4.30 -16.67
CA PHE A 154 7.11 -3.83 -18.02
C PHE A 154 7.21 -4.99 -18.99
N LEU A 155 6.23 -5.10 -19.91
CA LEU A 155 6.18 -6.14 -20.93
C LEU A 155 7.45 -6.13 -21.80
N ASP A 156 7.94 -7.32 -22.13
CA ASP A 156 9.14 -7.46 -22.98
C ASP A 156 8.92 -6.87 -24.38
N GLU A 157 7.70 -6.91 -24.90
CA GLU A 157 7.33 -6.29 -26.19
C GLU A 157 7.51 -4.77 -26.16
N LEU A 158 6.99 -4.10 -25.12
CA LEU A 158 7.18 -2.66 -24.93
C LEU A 158 8.67 -2.30 -24.79
N ARG A 159 9.44 -3.15 -24.09
CA ARG A 159 10.89 -2.98 -23.94
C ARG A 159 11.58 -3.00 -25.30
N ASN A 160 11.20 -3.92 -26.17
CA ASN A 160 11.77 -4.06 -27.50
C ASN A 160 11.35 -2.89 -28.42
N SER A 161 10.11 -2.45 -28.35
CA SER A 161 9.61 -1.28 -29.10
C SER A 161 10.35 0.01 -28.71
N ILE A 162 10.63 0.23 -27.42
CA ILE A 162 11.42 1.38 -26.96
C ILE A 162 12.86 1.31 -27.48
N LYS A 163 13.49 0.13 -27.40
CA LYS A 163 14.86 -0.08 -27.92
C LYS A 163 14.94 0.14 -29.43
N LEU A 164 13.95 -0.34 -30.17
CA LEU A 164 13.83 -0.14 -31.62
C LEU A 164 13.66 1.34 -31.96
N LYS A 165 12.73 2.03 -31.28
CA LYS A 165 12.55 3.47 -31.44
C LYS A 165 13.86 4.21 -31.21
N TYR A 166 14.54 3.97 -30.09
CA TYR A 166 15.80 4.66 -29.79
C TYR A 166 16.86 4.44 -30.87
N ARG A 167 16.97 3.22 -31.43
CA ARG A 167 17.90 2.94 -32.54
C ARG A 167 17.52 3.70 -33.81
N CYS A 168 16.25 3.69 -34.21
CA CYS A 168 15.81 4.35 -35.45
C CYS A 168 15.91 5.88 -35.41
N TYR A 169 15.80 6.50 -34.24
CA TYR A 169 15.86 7.96 -34.09
C TYR A 169 17.27 8.51 -33.82
N HIS A 170 18.24 7.65 -33.52
CA HIS A 170 19.64 8.02 -33.26
C HIS A 170 20.64 7.34 -34.24
N SER A 171 20.16 6.85 -35.38
CA SER A 171 20.98 6.41 -36.53
C SER A 171 20.88 7.44 -37.64
#